data_AF-A0A5C7VMB3-F1
#
_entry.id   AF-A0A5C7VMB3-F1
#
_cell.length_a   1.000
_cell.length_b   1.000
_cell.length_c   1.000
_cell.angle_alpha   90.00
_cell.angle_beta   90.00
_cell.angle_gamma   90.00
#
_symmetry.space_group_name_H-M   'P 1'
#
loop_
_entity.id
_entity.type
_entity.pdbx_description
1 polymer ?
#
loop_
_entity_poly.entity_id
_entity_poly.type
_entity_poly.pdbx_seq_one_letter_code
_entity_poly.pdbx_strand_id
1 'polypeptide(L)'
;MASSRCTGRSSDRDSITASHPNAAFRRGVCICAAPCWHNAGMSSLATASFVVYRRYLAALGSVIAGLSLALAAYASHAAVPPQQLPMLQAAGMAFAHGLALTALAPLAQRPLGLVSLVMLLLGLLLFSGSLLAKAVLGLSPSLAPFGGALLISGWLLHAFDRLRP
;
A
#
# COMPACT_ATOMS: atom_id res chain seq x y z
N MET A 1 -12.67 -32.71 -37.63
CA MET A 1 -11.81 -33.89 -37.44
C MET A 1 -10.56 -33.73 -38.30
N ALA A 2 -9.42 -33.40 -37.72
CA ALA A 2 -8.11 -33.58 -38.33
C ALA A 2 -7.06 -33.68 -37.22
N SER A 3 -6.58 -34.90 -37.01
CA SER A 3 -5.60 -35.30 -36.00
C SER A 3 -4.19 -35.16 -36.58
N SER A 4 -3.34 -34.37 -35.94
CA SER A 4 -1.92 -34.27 -36.28
C SER A 4 -1.07 -35.01 -35.25
N ARG A 5 -0.50 -36.13 -35.72
CA ARG A 5 0.43 -37.03 -35.05
C ARG A 5 1.70 -36.32 -34.58
N CYS A 6 2.18 -36.64 -33.38
CA CYS A 6 3.58 -36.49 -33.01
C CYS A 6 4.22 -37.88 -32.95
N THR A 7 5.10 -38.14 -33.91
CA THR A 7 6.02 -39.27 -33.98
C THR A 7 7.44 -38.77 -33.72
N GLY A 8 8.21 -39.48 -32.88
CA GLY A 8 9.67 -39.28 -32.72
C GLY A 8 10.09 -39.62 -31.29
N ARG A 9 10.35 -40.89 -30.96
CA ARG A 9 11.56 -41.71 -31.20
C ARG A 9 12.55 -41.59 -30.02
N SER A 10 12.77 -42.72 -29.38
CA SER A 10 13.72 -42.95 -28.29
C SER A 10 15.18 -42.81 -28.74
N SER A 11 16.04 -42.39 -27.80
CA SER A 11 17.41 -42.87 -27.76
C SER A 11 17.74 -43.25 -26.32
N ASP A 12 18.29 -44.45 -26.22
CA ASP A 12 18.49 -45.28 -25.05
C ASP A 12 19.93 -45.12 -24.51
N ARG A 13 20.15 -45.59 -23.28
CA ARG A 13 21.42 -46.02 -22.64
C ARG A 13 22.35 -45.05 -21.89
N ASP A 14 22.38 -45.31 -20.59
CA ASP A 14 23.53 -45.75 -19.77
C ASP A 14 24.76 -44.86 -19.61
N SER A 15 24.89 -44.28 -18.42
CA SER A 15 26.16 -44.29 -17.68
C SER A 15 25.88 -44.13 -16.18
N ILE A 16 25.89 -45.26 -15.47
CA ILE A 16 26.06 -45.32 -14.01
C ILE A 16 27.56 -45.25 -13.74
N THR A 17 28.04 -44.15 -13.16
CA THR A 17 29.28 -44.10 -12.37
C THR A 17 29.23 -42.98 -11.33
N ALA A 18 29.21 -43.41 -10.07
CA ALA A 18 29.85 -42.84 -8.88
C ALA A 18 29.94 -41.32 -8.62
N SER A 19 29.53 -41.01 -7.38
CA SER A 19 30.16 -40.10 -6.39
C SER A 19 29.76 -38.61 -6.31
N HIS A 20 29.39 -38.25 -5.07
CA HIS A 20 29.24 -36.94 -4.43
C HIS A 20 27.87 -36.22 -4.39
N PRO A 21 27.46 -35.70 -3.21
CA PRO A 21 26.21 -34.97 -2.99
C PRO A 21 26.40 -33.47 -3.25
N ASN A 22 25.28 -32.77 -3.51
CA ASN A 22 25.10 -31.33 -3.76
C ASN A 22 25.01 -30.93 -5.24
N ALA A 23 23.81 -31.03 -5.80
CA ALA A 23 23.38 -30.16 -6.90
C ALA A 23 21.86 -29.98 -6.93
N ALA A 24 21.44 -28.76 -6.57
CA ALA A 24 20.31 -28.04 -7.14
C ALA A 24 18.93 -28.74 -7.21
N PHE A 25 18.10 -28.48 -6.19
CA PHE A 25 16.64 -28.50 -6.28
C PHE A 25 16.16 -27.43 -7.28
N ARG A 26 16.24 -27.73 -8.59
CA ARG A 26 15.61 -26.93 -9.64
C ARG A 26 14.11 -27.18 -9.61
N ARG A 27 13.37 -26.19 -9.11
CA ARG A 27 11.91 -26.08 -9.26
C ARG A 27 11.57 -26.18 -10.74
N GLY A 28 10.88 -27.25 -11.11
CA GLY A 28 10.19 -27.38 -12.39
C GLY A 28 9.09 -26.34 -12.48
N VAL A 29 9.32 -25.29 -13.26
CA VAL A 29 8.26 -24.42 -13.75
C VAL A 29 7.85 -24.97 -15.11
N CYS A 30 6.64 -25.52 -15.17
CA CYS A 30 5.98 -25.85 -16.43
C CYS A 30 5.71 -24.56 -17.19
N ILE A 31 6.54 -24.26 -18.18
CA ILE A 31 6.28 -23.25 -19.20
C ILE A 31 5.77 -24.01 -20.41
N CYS A 32 4.45 -24.14 -20.57
CA CYS A 32 3.78 -24.43 -21.84
C CYS A 32 2.26 -24.41 -21.64
N ALA A 33 1.65 -23.23 -21.75
CA ALA A 33 0.29 -23.03 -22.25
C ALA A 33 0.05 -21.52 -22.35
N ALA A 34 0.36 -20.95 -23.51
CA ALA A 34 -0.09 -19.61 -23.86
C ALA A 34 -1.57 -19.66 -24.26
N PRO A 35 -2.42 -18.76 -23.72
CA PRO A 35 -3.62 -18.33 -24.40
C PRO A 35 -3.38 -16.94 -25.02
N CYS A 36 -3.59 -16.84 -26.33
CA CYS A 36 -3.95 -15.66 -27.12
C CYS A 36 -3.70 -14.28 -26.50
N TRP A 37 -2.49 -13.74 -26.68
CA TRP A 37 -2.17 -12.34 -26.41
C TRP A 37 -2.59 -11.46 -27.60
N HIS A 38 -3.87 -11.08 -27.67
CA HIS A 38 -4.33 -10.04 -28.60
C HIS A 38 -4.96 -8.83 -27.90
N ASN A 39 -4.97 -8.80 -26.56
CA ASN A 39 -5.54 -7.72 -25.74
C ASN A 39 -4.76 -7.44 -24.43
N ALA A 40 -3.45 -7.67 -24.41
CA ALA A 40 -2.66 -7.61 -23.18
C ALA A 40 -1.96 -6.27 -22.89
N GLY A 41 -1.90 -5.36 -23.88
CA GLY A 41 -1.21 -4.08 -23.73
C GLY A 41 -1.85 -3.16 -22.69
N MET A 42 -3.18 -3.13 -22.61
CA MET A 42 -3.92 -2.21 -21.73
C MET A 42 -4.01 -2.73 -20.28
N SER A 43 -4.16 -4.04 -20.10
CA SER A 43 -4.33 -4.68 -18.78
C SER A 43 -3.01 -4.77 -17.98
N SER A 44 -1.88 -4.93 -18.69
CA SER A 44 -0.56 -5.03 -18.06
C SER A 44 -0.09 -3.70 -17.47
N LEU A 45 -0.44 -2.58 -18.11
CA LEU A 45 -0.14 -1.23 -17.61
C LEU A 45 -0.92 -0.95 -16.32
N ALA A 46 -2.22 -1.27 -16.28
CA ALA A 46 -3.07 -1.05 -15.11
C ALA A 46 -2.58 -1.85 -13.87
N THR A 47 -2.11 -3.08 -14.07
CA THR A 47 -1.64 -3.95 -12.99
C THR A 47 -0.30 -3.47 -12.42
N ALA A 48 0.62 -3.03 -13.29
CA ALA A 48 1.89 -2.45 -12.88
C ALA A 48 1.70 -1.15 -12.08
N SER A 49 0.85 -0.24 -12.58
CA SER A 49 0.53 1.03 -11.90
C SER A 49 -0.08 0.81 -10.51
N PHE A 50 -0.94 -0.21 -10.35
CA PHE A 50 -1.56 -0.54 -9.07
C PHE A 50 -0.54 -0.96 -8.00
N VAL A 51 0.45 -1.78 -8.36
CA VAL A 51 1.51 -2.22 -7.44
C VAL A 51 2.41 -1.06 -7.03
N VAL A 52 2.77 -0.20 -7.97
CA VAL A 52 3.58 1.00 -7.70
C VAL A 52 2.83 1.95 -6.77
N TYR A 53 1.54 2.18 -7.02
CA TYR A 53 0.72 3.08 -6.20
C TYR A 53 0.64 2.64 -4.73
N ARG A 54 0.45 1.34 -4.48
CA ARG A 54 0.45 0.77 -3.12
C ARG A 54 1.75 1.01 -2.37
N ARG A 55 2.89 0.88 -3.06
CA ARG A 55 4.21 1.14 -2.46
C ARG A 55 4.38 2.61 -2.11
N TYR A 56 3.95 3.53 -2.98
CA TYR A 56 3.99 4.96 -2.69
C TYR A 56 3.12 5.33 -1.50
N LEU A 57 1.89 4.80 -1.42
CA LEU A 57 1.03 5.02 -0.26
C LEU A 57 1.68 4.51 1.03
N ALA A 58 2.21 3.28 1.03
CA ALA A 58 2.89 2.75 2.21
C ALA A 58 4.09 3.63 2.63
N ALA A 59 4.89 4.09 1.67
CA ALA A 59 6.01 4.99 1.93
C ALA A 59 5.55 6.32 2.52
N LEU A 60 4.51 6.95 1.95
CA LEU A 60 3.94 8.19 2.47
C LEU A 60 3.41 8.01 3.89
N GLY A 61 2.72 6.90 4.19
CA GLY A 61 2.27 6.58 5.54
C GLY A 61 3.43 6.51 6.54
N SER A 62 4.53 5.87 6.16
CA SER A 62 5.71 5.75 7.03
C SER A 62 6.41 7.09 7.29
N VAL A 63 6.49 7.95 6.27
CA VAL A 63 7.01 9.32 6.40
C VAL A 63 6.12 10.14 7.33
N ILE A 64 4.80 10.05 7.19
CA ILE A 64 3.86 10.77 8.06
C ILE A 64 3.96 10.28 9.50
N ALA A 65 4.11 8.97 9.72
CA ALA A 65 4.31 8.41 11.06
C ALA A 65 5.61 8.95 11.71
N GLY A 66 6.70 9.00 10.95
CA GLY A 66 7.97 9.58 11.40
C GLY A 66 7.86 11.07 11.73
N LEU A 67 7.21 11.85 10.86
CA LEU A 67 6.95 13.28 11.10
C LEU A 67 6.08 13.52 12.32
N SER A 68 5.10 12.64 12.58
CA SER A 68 4.24 12.71 13.76
C SER A 68 5.04 12.50 15.04
N LEU A 69 6.01 11.58 15.03
CA LEU A 69 6.90 11.35 16.16
C LEU A 69 7.84 12.54 16.40
N ALA A 70 8.36 13.15 15.33
CA ALA A 70 9.15 14.38 15.43
C ALA A 70 8.33 15.55 15.99
N LEU A 71 7.06 15.69 15.58
CA LEU A 71 6.16 16.70 16.10
C LEU A 71 5.81 16.46 17.58
N ALA A 72 5.59 15.21 17.98
CA ALA A 72 5.38 14.85 19.39
C ALA A 72 6.62 15.18 20.24
N ALA A 73 7.83 14.90 19.74
CA ALA A 73 9.07 15.26 20.43
C ALA A 73 9.22 16.77 20.60
N TYR A 74 8.92 17.55 19.55
CA TYR A 74 8.88 19.01 19.61
C TYR A 74 7.85 19.52 20.62
N ALA A 75 6.65 18.97 20.62
CA ALA A 75 5.60 19.33 21.58
C ALA A 75 6.01 19.03 23.04
N SER A 76 6.77 17.96 23.27
CA SER A 76 7.23 17.61 24.63
C SER A 76 8.39 18.47 25.13
N HIS A 77 9.27 18.94 24.25
CA HIS A 77 10.51 19.63 24.65
C HIS A 77 10.52 21.14 24.40
N ALA A 78 9.83 21.61 23.35
CA ALA A 78 9.95 22.98 22.85
C ALA A 78 8.63 23.76 22.84
N ALA A 79 7.47 23.10 23.01
CA ALA A 79 6.19 23.79 23.03
C ALA A 79 5.88 24.40 24.41
N VAL A 80 5.26 25.57 24.37
CA VAL A 80 4.79 26.30 25.55
C VAL A 80 3.47 25.65 26.04
N PRO A 81 3.15 25.64 27.35
CA PRO A 81 2.05 24.86 27.91
C PRO A 81 0.67 24.98 27.23
N PRO A 82 0.21 26.15 26.75
CA PRO A 82 -1.11 26.25 26.14
C PRO A 82 -1.18 25.63 24.73
N GLN A 83 -0.05 25.45 24.03
CA GLN A 83 -0.01 24.79 22.71
C GLN A 83 0.38 23.31 22.76
N GLN A 84 0.93 22.83 23.88
CA GLN A 84 1.45 21.47 23.99
C GLN A 84 0.37 20.39 23.79
N LEU A 85 -0.76 20.49 24.48
CA LEU A 85 -1.84 19.50 24.40
C LEU A 85 -2.44 19.35 22.98
N PRO A 86 -2.84 20.44 22.28
CA PRO A 86 -3.37 20.31 20.92
C PRO A 86 -2.33 19.80 19.91
N MET A 87 -1.03 20.12 20.10
CA MET A 87 0.05 19.58 19.26
C MET A 87 0.22 18.06 19.45
N LEU A 88 0.15 17.58 20.69
CA LEU A 88 0.22 16.15 20.99
C LEU A 88 -1.01 15.39 20.44
N GLN A 89 -2.21 15.97 20.52
CA GLN A 89 -3.41 15.40 19.91
C GLN A 89 -3.29 15.31 18.38
N ALA A 90 -2.75 16.35 17.74
CA ALA A 90 -2.47 16.36 16.30
C ALA A 90 -1.49 15.25 15.92
N ALA A 91 -0.38 15.15 16.66
CA ALA A 91 0.64 14.13 16.45
C ALA A 91 0.09 12.71 16.63
N GLY A 92 -0.70 12.45 17.68
CA GLY A 92 -1.30 11.14 17.91
C GLY A 92 -2.27 10.73 16.81
N MET A 93 -3.15 11.64 16.38
CA MET A 93 -4.08 11.40 15.26
C MET A 93 -3.32 11.15 13.94
N ALA A 94 -2.28 11.92 13.66
CA ALA A 94 -1.49 11.78 12.45
C ALA A 94 -0.67 10.47 12.45
N PHE A 95 -0.13 10.07 13.60
CA PHE A 95 0.59 8.82 13.76
C PHE A 95 -0.33 7.61 13.56
N ALA A 96 -1.50 7.59 14.21
CA ALA A 96 -2.44 6.48 14.10
C ALA A 96 -2.88 6.23 12.65
N HIS A 97 -3.21 7.30 11.92
CA HIS A 97 -3.63 7.19 10.52
C HIS A 97 -2.45 6.91 9.58
N GLY A 98 -1.26 7.48 9.82
CA GLY A 98 -0.05 7.16 9.06
C GLY A 98 0.36 5.70 9.20
N LEU A 99 0.28 5.15 10.41
CA LEU A 99 0.53 3.74 10.69
C LEU A 99 -0.52 2.84 10.03
N ALA A 100 -1.80 3.19 10.13
CA ALA A 100 -2.88 2.48 9.45
C ALA A 100 -2.65 2.47 7.92
N LEU A 101 -2.29 3.60 7.32
CA LEU A 101 -2.06 3.70 5.88
C LEU A 101 -0.88 2.84 5.42
N THR A 102 0.19 2.79 6.24
CA THR A 102 1.36 1.92 6.00
C THR A 102 0.97 0.44 6.08
N ALA A 103 0.15 0.06 7.05
CA ALA A 103 -0.27 -1.32 7.27
C ALA A 103 -1.32 -1.81 6.26
N LEU A 104 -2.25 -0.93 5.85
CA LEU A 104 -3.36 -1.27 4.97
C LEU A 104 -2.99 -1.21 3.47
N ALA A 105 -1.99 -0.42 3.08
CA ALA A 105 -1.51 -0.35 1.69
C ALA A 105 -1.12 -1.70 1.05
N PRO A 106 -0.37 -2.60 1.72
CA PRO A 106 -0.11 -3.95 1.20
C PRO A 106 -1.32 -4.89 1.32
N LEU A 107 -2.39 -4.53 2.02
CA LEU A 107 -3.61 -5.34 2.13
C LEU A 107 -4.65 -4.98 1.04
N ALA A 108 -4.52 -3.82 0.39
CA ALA A 108 -5.42 -3.41 -0.70
C ALA A 108 -5.17 -4.23 -1.98
N GLN A 109 -6.06 -5.20 -2.24
CA GLN A 109 -6.04 -6.01 -3.46
C GLN A 109 -6.95 -5.45 -4.55
N ARG A 110 -7.88 -4.55 -4.18
CA ARG A 110 -8.93 -3.99 -5.05
C ARG A 110 -8.73 -2.47 -5.26
N PRO A 111 -9.18 -1.91 -6.41
CA PRO A 111 -9.10 -0.47 -6.67
C PRO A 111 -9.92 0.36 -5.68
N LEU A 112 -11.04 -0.19 -5.17
CA LEU A 112 -11.85 0.46 -4.13
C LEU A 112 -11.07 0.64 -2.81
N GLY A 113 -10.31 -0.38 -2.39
CA GLY A 113 -9.40 -0.26 -1.25
C GLY A 113 -8.32 0.81 -1.44
N LEU A 114 -7.83 1.03 -2.66
CA LEU A 114 -6.93 2.15 -2.97
C LEU A 114 -7.62 3.50 -2.84
N VAL A 115 -8.83 3.67 -3.38
CA VAL A 115 -9.58 4.93 -3.27
C VAL A 115 -9.79 5.30 -1.79
N SER A 116 -10.13 4.32 -0.96
CA SER A 116 -10.24 4.51 0.50
C SER A 116 -8.92 5.01 1.11
N LEU A 117 -7.78 4.39 0.78
CA LEU A 117 -6.46 4.83 1.26
C LEU A 117 -6.12 6.25 0.82
N VAL A 118 -6.48 6.64 -0.39
CA VAL A 118 -6.28 8.00 -0.90
C VAL A 118 -7.16 9.00 -0.14
N MET A 119 -8.41 8.64 0.11
CA MET A 119 -9.32 9.44 0.93
C MET A 119 -8.77 9.65 2.35
N LEU A 120 -8.20 8.59 2.95
CA LEU A 120 -7.54 8.66 4.25
C LEU A 120 -6.31 9.58 4.20
N LEU A 121 -5.50 9.49 3.15
CA LEU A 121 -4.33 10.35 2.95
C LEU A 121 -4.75 11.83 2.81
N LEU A 122 -5.72 12.14 1.96
CA LEU A 122 -6.22 13.51 1.80
C LEU A 122 -6.81 14.04 3.12
N GLY A 123 -7.68 13.27 3.78
CA GLY A 123 -8.26 13.66 5.06
C GLY A 123 -7.21 13.94 6.12
N LEU A 124 -6.15 13.12 6.17
CA LEU A 124 -5.01 13.30 7.06
C LEU A 124 -4.19 14.56 6.74
N LEU A 125 -3.89 14.83 5.46
CA LEU A 125 -3.18 16.06 5.05
C LEU A 125 -4.00 17.32 5.36
N LEU A 126 -5.31 17.29 5.07
CA LEU A 126 -6.22 18.40 5.39
C LEU A 126 -6.34 18.63 6.90
N PHE A 127 -6.48 17.56 7.69
CA PHE A 127 -6.61 17.65 9.13
C PHE A 127 -5.31 18.12 9.80
N SER A 128 -4.18 17.45 9.50
CA SER A 128 -2.86 17.79 10.04
C SER A 128 -2.39 19.17 9.57
N GLY A 129 -2.61 19.51 8.30
CA GLY A 129 -2.34 20.84 7.76
C GLY A 129 -3.15 21.94 8.45
N SER A 130 -4.42 21.70 8.76
CA SER A 130 -5.25 22.66 9.51
C SER A 130 -4.75 22.90 10.94
N LEU A 131 -4.22 21.86 11.59
CA LEU A 131 -3.65 21.94 12.94
C LEU A 131 -2.31 22.67 12.94
N LEU A 132 -1.47 22.40 11.95
CA LEU A 132 -0.21 23.13 11.77
C LEU A 132 -0.47 24.61 11.44
N ALA A 133 -1.46 24.89 10.58
CA ALA A 133 -1.90 26.25 10.30
C ALA A 133 -2.42 26.95 11.56
N LYS A 134 -3.20 26.27 12.42
CA LYS A 134 -3.62 26.83 13.71
C LYS A 134 -2.44 27.13 14.63
N ALA A 135 -1.46 26.23 14.69
CA ALA A 135 -0.29 26.38 15.56
C ALA A 135 0.65 27.51 15.12
N VAL A 136 0.82 27.71 13.80
CA VAL A 136 1.75 28.71 13.23
C VAL A 136 1.08 30.05 12.98
N LEU A 137 -0.17 30.07 12.52
CA LEU A 137 -0.88 31.27 12.08
C LEU A 137 -1.98 31.73 13.05
N GLY A 138 -2.27 30.96 14.11
CA GLY A 138 -3.33 31.29 15.07
C GLY A 138 -4.75 31.30 14.50
N LEU A 139 -4.93 30.82 13.26
CA LEU A 139 -6.21 30.85 12.55
C LEU A 139 -7.16 29.77 13.08
N SER A 140 -8.46 30.10 13.16
CA SER A 140 -9.50 29.13 13.52
C SER A 140 -9.53 27.97 12.52
N PRO A 141 -9.59 26.72 13.00
CA PRO A 141 -9.50 25.53 12.14
C PRO A 141 -10.85 25.28 11.43
N SER A 142 -11.24 26.18 10.51
CA SER A 142 -12.50 26.05 9.77
C SER A 142 -12.48 24.88 8.77
N LEU A 143 -11.30 24.35 8.44
CA LEU A 143 -11.12 23.20 7.55
C LEU A 143 -10.99 21.86 8.29
N ALA A 144 -10.85 21.85 9.63
CA ALA A 144 -10.79 20.63 10.42
C ALA A 144 -12.02 19.71 10.29
N PRO A 145 -13.28 20.19 10.24
CA PRO A 145 -14.43 19.29 10.11
C PRO A 145 -14.47 18.57 8.76
N PHE A 146 -13.99 19.20 7.68
CA PHE A 146 -13.93 18.58 6.36
C PHE A 146 -12.89 17.45 6.31
N GLY A 147 -11.73 17.64 6.95
CA GLY A 147 -10.71 16.58 7.06
C GLY A 147 -11.22 15.36 7.84
N GLY A 148 -11.93 15.58 8.95
CA GLY A 148 -12.55 14.51 9.73
C GLY A 148 -13.61 13.74 8.96
N ALA A 149 -14.48 14.43 8.21
CA ALA A 149 -15.49 13.79 7.36
C ALA A 149 -14.85 12.91 6.28
N LEU A 150 -13.76 13.37 5.65
CA LEU A 150 -13.00 12.55 4.70
C LEU A 150 -12.44 11.29 5.35
N LEU A 151 -11.84 11.40 6.55
CA LEU A 151 -11.31 10.25 7.27
C LEU A 151 -12.41 9.21 7.58
N ILE A 152 -13.55 9.66 8.10
CA ILE A 152 -14.70 8.80 8.39
C ILE A 152 -15.19 8.09 7.13
N SER A 153 -15.37 8.84 6.03
CA SER A 153 -15.79 8.26 4.75
C SER A 153 -14.77 7.27 4.16
N GLY A 154 -13.47 7.53 4.32
CA GLY A 154 -12.39 6.64 3.90
C GLY A 154 -12.43 5.30 4.65
N TRP A 155 -12.67 5.32 5.96
CA TRP A 155 -12.82 4.11 6.77
C TRP A 155 -14.10 3.33 6.45
N LEU A 156 -15.23 4.02 6.25
CA LEU A 156 -16.49 3.41 5.81
C LEU A 156 -16.33 2.71 4.46
N LEU A 157 -15.67 3.37 3.51
CA LEU A 157 -15.39 2.80 2.21
C LEU A 157 -14.43 1.60 2.31
N HIS A 158 -13.44 1.64 3.22
CA HIS A 158 -12.58 0.49 3.49
C HIS A 158 -13.38 -0.71 4.01
N ALA A 159 -14.28 -0.48 4.96
CA ALA A 159 -15.14 -1.54 5.51
C ALA A 159 -16.06 -2.13 4.44
N PHE A 160 -16.61 -1.29 3.57
CA PHE A 160 -17.45 -1.74 2.46
C PHE A 160 -16.68 -2.60 1.45
N ASP A 161 -15.45 -2.22 1.10
CA ASP A 161 -14.59 -3.02 0.21
C ASP A 161 -14.30 -4.41 0.77
N ARG A 162 -14.19 -4.54 2.11
CA ARG A 162 -13.97 -5.81 2.82
C ARG A 162 -15.21 -6.68 2.92
N LEU A 163 -16.39 -6.08 3.02
CA LEU A 163 -17.67 -6.80 3.12
C LEU A 163 -18.18 -7.29 1.77
N ARG A 164 -17.67 -6.71 0.67
CA ARG A 164 -18.04 -7.11 -0.68
C ARG A 164 -17.35 -8.44 -1.04
N PRO A 165 -18.09 -9.53 -1.32
CA PRO A 165 -17.51 -10.79 -1.78
C PRO A 165 -16.77 -10.62 -3.12
#